data_AF-A0A2N7WYN3-F1
#
_entry.id   AF-A0A2N7WYN3-F1
#
_cell.length_a   1.000
_cell.length_b   1.000
_cell.length_c   1.000
_cell.angle_alpha   90.00
_cell.angle_beta   90.00
_cell.angle_gamma   90.00
#
_symmetry.space_group_name_H-M   'P 1'
#
loop_
_entity.id
_entity.type
_entity.pdbx_description
1 polymer ?
#
loop_
_entity_poly.entity_id
_entity_poly.type
_entity_poly.pdbx_seq_one_letter_code
_entity_poly.pdbx_strand_id
1 'polypeptide(L)'
;MFVGLLVAAVLGGFGSFVPGAVEPFGWQVALAREPAHGYGEAGRVGPTVARAQLPGEAVDTLNLIASGGPYPYAKDGVVFGNFERLLPARPRGYYHEYTVPTPRARNRGARRIVCGGPPRRTDNCFYSDDHYNSFKRIVE
;
A
#
# COMPACT_ATOMS: atom_id res chain seq x y z
N MET A 1 -71.08 22.71 44.61
CA MET A 1 -69.76 22.04 44.49
C MET A 1 -69.29 21.70 45.91
N PHE A 2 -68.50 20.63 46.07
CA PHE A 2 -68.00 20.00 47.31
C PHE A 2 -68.84 18.84 47.86
N VAL A 3 -68.45 17.63 47.44
CA VAL A 3 -68.64 16.36 48.16
C VAL A 3 -67.36 15.57 47.88
N GLY A 4 -66.45 15.40 48.83
CA GLY A 4 -66.32 14.21 49.70
C GLY A 4 -64.86 13.75 49.59
N LEU A 5 -64.00 13.86 50.60
CA LEU A 5 -63.91 13.10 51.86
C LEU A 5 -63.36 11.66 51.66
N LEU A 6 -62.14 11.43 52.20
CA LEU A 6 -61.61 10.20 52.84
C LEU A 6 -61.35 8.96 51.95
N VAL A 7 -60.43 8.00 52.22
CA VAL A 7 -59.58 7.63 53.37
C VAL A 7 -58.34 6.87 52.85
N ALA A 8 -57.31 6.82 53.70
CA ALA A 8 -56.44 5.66 54.05
C ALA A 8 -55.38 5.16 53.05
N ALA A 9 -54.11 4.99 53.37
CA ALA A 9 -53.34 4.61 54.57
C ALA A 9 -52.68 3.23 54.39
N VAL A 10 -51.52 3.12 55.04
CA VAL A 10 -50.82 1.90 55.49
C VAL A 10 -49.81 1.27 54.53
N LEU A 11 -48.56 1.73 54.71
CA LEU A 11 -47.38 0.98 55.17
C LEU A 11 -47.28 -0.53 54.86
N GLY A 12 -46.12 -0.93 54.33
CA GLY A 12 -45.68 -2.33 54.41
C GLY A 12 -44.51 -2.65 53.50
N GLY A 13 -43.28 -2.43 53.97
CA GLY A 13 -42.10 -3.01 53.35
C GLY A 13 -41.89 -4.45 53.84
N PHE A 14 -41.66 -5.39 52.92
CA PHE A 14 -40.98 -6.66 53.14
C PHE A 14 -40.64 -7.27 51.77
N GLY A 15 -39.42 -7.76 51.61
CA GLY A 15 -39.06 -8.58 50.46
C GLY A 15 -37.63 -8.38 49.97
N SER A 16 -36.69 -9.02 50.65
CA SER A 16 -35.33 -9.23 50.17
C SER A 16 -35.39 -9.90 48.79
N PHE A 17 -34.99 -9.18 47.74
CA PHE A 17 -34.75 -9.76 46.43
C PHE A 17 -33.25 -9.73 46.17
N VAL A 18 -32.63 -10.91 46.16
CA VAL A 18 -31.27 -11.12 45.67
C VAL A 18 -31.37 -11.13 44.14
N PRO A 19 -30.84 -10.14 43.41
CA PRO A 19 -30.74 -10.27 41.97
C PRO A 19 -29.54 -11.17 41.67
N GLY A 20 -29.83 -12.26 40.95
CA GLY A 20 -28.84 -13.16 40.40
C GLY A 20 -27.80 -12.43 39.56
N ALA A 21 -26.60 -13.00 39.57
CA ALA A 21 -25.46 -12.63 38.75
C ALA A 21 -25.88 -12.52 37.28
N VAL A 22 -25.79 -11.30 36.74
CA VAL A 22 -25.66 -11.07 35.31
C VAL A 22 -24.20 -10.74 35.06
N GLU A 23 -23.48 -11.72 34.52
CA GLU A 23 -22.09 -11.59 34.08
C GLU A 23 -22.01 -10.44 33.04
N PRO A 24 -21.21 -9.38 33.26
CA PRO A 24 -20.99 -8.40 32.21
C PRO A 24 -20.16 -9.05 31.11
N PHE A 25 -20.76 -9.07 29.92
CA PHE A 25 -20.14 -9.43 28.65
C PHE A 25 -18.78 -8.72 28.53
N GLY A 26 -17.70 -9.46 28.82
CA GLY A 26 -16.35 -8.94 28.82
C GLY A 26 -15.90 -8.65 27.39
N TRP A 27 -15.98 -7.39 26.98
CA TRP A 27 -15.19 -6.90 25.85
C TRP A 27 -13.74 -6.84 26.29
N GLN A 28 -13.04 -7.95 26.12
CA GLN A 28 -11.58 -7.96 26.12
C GLN A 28 -11.13 -7.18 24.87
N VAL A 29 -10.76 -5.92 25.08
CA VAL A 29 -10.04 -5.13 24.09
C VAL A 29 -8.67 -5.78 23.94
N ALA A 30 -8.55 -6.69 22.97
CA ALA A 30 -7.26 -7.16 22.51
C ALA A 30 -6.46 -5.92 22.11
N LEU A 31 -5.36 -5.66 22.81
CA LEU A 31 -4.38 -4.64 22.44
C LEU A 31 -3.92 -4.98 21.02
N ALA A 32 -4.51 -4.30 20.04
CA ALA A 32 -4.04 -4.32 18.68
C ALA A 32 -2.59 -3.83 18.74
N ARG A 33 -1.65 -4.75 18.53
CA ARG A 33 -0.26 -4.42 18.28
C ARG A 33 -0.27 -3.63 16.98
N GLU A 34 -0.22 -2.31 17.07
CA GLU A 34 -0.13 -1.43 15.91
C GLU A 34 1.11 -1.84 15.10
N PRO A 35 0.96 -2.33 13.85
CA PRO A 35 2.12 -2.45 12.99
C PRO A 35 2.55 -1.03 12.65
N ALA A 36 3.77 -0.69 13.09
CA ALA A 36 4.45 0.52 12.70
C ALA A 36 4.43 0.67 11.16
N HIS A 37 3.83 1.77 10.72
CA HIS A 37 3.98 2.45 9.43
C HIS A 37 4.71 1.72 8.27
N GLY A 38 3.93 1.32 7.27
CA GLY A 38 4.28 1.50 5.85
C GLY A 38 4.83 0.26 5.12
N TYR A 39 3.98 -0.37 4.31
CA TYR A 39 4.17 -0.75 2.89
C TYR A 39 2.94 -1.59 2.55
N GLY A 40 2.06 -1.07 1.70
CA GLY A 40 0.87 -1.82 1.25
C GLY A 40 1.27 -3.19 0.71
N GLU A 41 0.44 -4.19 1.01
CA GLU A 41 0.47 -5.59 0.58
C GLU A 41 1.59 -5.92 -0.41
N ALA A 42 2.59 -6.68 0.07
CA ALA A 42 3.79 -7.01 -0.69
C ALA A 42 3.41 -7.68 -2.00
N GLY A 43 3.55 -6.94 -3.11
CA GLY A 43 3.56 -7.55 -4.44
C GLY A 43 4.65 -8.62 -4.51
N ARG A 44 4.57 -9.51 -5.50
CA ARG A 44 5.59 -10.56 -5.73
C ARG A 44 6.89 -9.98 -6.30
N VAL A 45 7.42 -8.93 -5.68
CA VAL A 45 8.71 -8.34 -6.04
C VAL A 45 9.79 -9.35 -5.70
N GLY A 46 10.64 -9.64 -6.67
CA GLY A 46 11.79 -10.51 -6.51
C GLY A 46 12.92 -9.85 -5.71
N PRO A 47 14.16 -10.35 -5.85
CA PRO A 47 15.28 -9.90 -5.03
C PRO A 47 15.60 -8.42 -5.23
N THR A 48 16.31 -7.84 -4.26
CA THR A 48 16.91 -6.51 -4.42
C THR A 48 18.15 -6.59 -5.31
N VAL A 49 18.43 -5.51 -6.03
CA VAL A 49 19.64 -5.34 -6.85
C VAL A 49 20.24 -3.96 -6.57
N ALA A 50 21.54 -3.90 -6.31
CA ALA A 50 22.20 -2.62 -6.11
C ALA A 50 22.32 -1.88 -7.44
N ARG A 51 22.23 -0.54 -7.42
CA ARG A 51 22.35 0.31 -8.60
C ARG A 51 23.65 0.05 -9.35
N ALA A 52 24.74 -0.19 -8.64
CA ALA A 52 26.06 -0.52 -9.20
C ALA A 52 26.12 -1.89 -9.91
N GLN A 53 25.16 -2.78 -9.66
CA GLN A 53 25.07 -4.10 -10.30
C GLN A 53 24.17 -4.11 -11.53
N LEU A 54 23.48 -3.00 -11.81
CA LEU A 54 22.65 -2.88 -12.99
C LEU A 54 23.50 -2.74 -14.26
N PRO A 55 22.96 -3.12 -15.43
CA PRO A 55 23.56 -2.76 -16.71
C PRO A 55 23.76 -1.24 -16.82
N GLY A 56 24.81 -0.80 -17.50
CA GLY A 56 25.11 0.63 -17.65
C GLY A 56 23.93 1.42 -18.22
N GLU A 57 23.20 0.84 -19.18
CA GLU A 57 22.04 1.48 -19.81
C GLU A 57 20.87 1.68 -18.82
N ALA A 58 20.76 0.81 -17.81
CA ALA A 58 19.76 0.97 -16.75
C ALA A 58 20.16 2.10 -15.79
N VAL A 59 21.44 2.22 -15.47
CA VAL A 59 21.95 3.35 -14.67
C VAL A 59 21.74 4.68 -15.40
N ASP A 60 22.01 4.72 -16.71
CA ASP A 60 21.75 5.90 -17.55
C ASP A 60 20.26 6.26 -17.56
N THR A 61 19.39 5.25 -17.65
CA THR A 61 17.94 5.46 -17.59
C THR A 61 17.51 6.03 -16.21
N LEU A 62 18.08 5.55 -15.10
CA LEU A 62 17.84 6.14 -13.77
C LEU A 62 18.28 7.59 -13.70
N ASN A 63 19.41 7.94 -14.31
CA ASN A 63 19.89 9.32 -14.37
C ASN A 63 18.92 10.21 -15.19
N LEU A 64 18.40 9.70 -16.31
CA LEU A 64 17.39 10.41 -17.11
C LEU A 64 16.07 10.59 -16.35
N ILE A 65 15.65 9.60 -15.56
CA ILE A 65 14.47 9.71 -14.71
C ILE A 65 14.69 10.82 -13.68
N ALA A 66 15.83 10.82 -12.99
CA ALA A 66 16.18 11.84 -12.02
C ALA A 66 16.25 13.26 -12.63
N SER A 67 16.77 13.40 -13.87
CA SER A 67 16.80 14.68 -14.59
C SER A 67 15.43 15.08 -15.17
N GLY A 68 14.49 14.13 -15.29
CA GLY A 68 13.18 14.35 -15.89
C GLY A 68 13.17 14.31 -17.42
N GLY A 69 14.10 13.58 -18.04
CA GLY A 69 14.26 13.46 -19.48
C GLY A 69 15.36 14.36 -20.06
N PRO A 70 15.40 14.56 -21.39
CA PRO A 70 14.48 14.03 -22.40
C PRO A 70 14.55 12.50 -22.52
N TYR A 71 13.40 11.84 -22.70
CA TYR A 71 13.36 10.38 -22.82
C TYR A 71 13.45 9.92 -24.28
N PRO A 72 14.19 8.85 -24.58
CA PRO A 72 14.42 8.39 -25.94
C PRO A 72 13.21 7.73 -26.59
N TYR A 73 12.26 7.19 -25.82
CA TYR A 73 11.08 6.51 -26.36
C TYR A 73 9.77 7.18 -25.95
N ALA A 74 8.80 7.20 -26.87
CA ALA A 74 7.49 7.81 -26.65
C ALA A 74 6.65 7.18 -25.51
N LYS A 75 7.02 5.98 -25.06
CA LYS A 75 6.37 5.28 -23.95
C LYS A 75 7.07 5.51 -22.62
N ASP A 76 8.18 6.23 -22.59
CA ASP A 76 8.89 6.52 -21.35
C ASP A 76 8.13 7.59 -20.55
N GLY A 77 7.94 7.33 -19.26
CA GLY A 77 7.17 8.19 -18.35
C GLY A 77 5.64 7.95 -18.38
N VAL A 78 5.14 7.04 -19.22
CA VAL A 78 3.70 6.70 -19.18
C VAL A 78 3.36 5.89 -17.94
N VAL A 79 2.09 5.93 -17.55
CA VAL A 79 1.59 5.20 -16.38
C VAL A 79 1.68 3.69 -16.62
N PHE A 80 2.31 2.98 -15.69
CA PHE A 80 2.32 1.53 -15.61
C PHE A 80 1.13 1.02 -14.79
N GLY A 81 0.35 0.10 -15.34
CA GLY A 81 -0.91 -0.35 -14.77
C GLY A 81 -0.81 -1.36 -13.62
N ASN A 82 0.31 -2.08 -13.48
CA ASN A 82 0.50 -3.16 -12.49
C ASN A 82 -0.67 -4.17 -12.44
N PHE A 83 -1.21 -4.58 -13.60
CA PHE A 83 -2.37 -5.47 -13.68
C PHE A 83 -2.11 -6.86 -13.09
N GLU A 84 -0.88 -7.36 -13.24
CA GLU A 84 -0.42 -8.64 -12.71
C GLU A 84 -0.06 -8.58 -11.22
N ARG A 85 -0.11 -7.37 -10.62
CA ARG A 85 0.15 -7.13 -9.18
C ARG A 85 1.50 -7.67 -8.70
N LEU A 86 2.51 -7.62 -9.58
CA LEU A 86 3.88 -7.99 -9.25
C LEU A 86 4.55 -6.93 -8.36
N LEU A 87 4.16 -5.66 -8.53
CA LEU A 87 4.56 -4.56 -7.65
C LEU A 87 3.53 -4.37 -6.52
N PRO A 88 3.91 -3.74 -5.39
CA PRO A 88 3.00 -3.44 -4.30
C PRO A 88 1.74 -2.71 -4.78
N ALA A 89 0.58 -3.06 -4.21
CA ALA A 89 -0.70 -2.48 -4.60
C ALA A 89 -0.73 -0.97 -4.26
N ARG A 90 -0.89 -0.12 -5.26
CA ARG A 90 -0.93 1.35 -5.14
C ARG A 90 -2.00 1.94 -6.05
N PRO A 91 -2.46 3.18 -5.78
CA PRO A 91 -3.43 3.86 -6.64
C PRO A 91 -2.97 3.94 -8.10
N ARG A 92 -3.93 3.97 -9.03
CA ARG A 92 -3.63 4.14 -10.46
C ARG A 92 -2.84 5.42 -10.70
N GLY A 93 -1.85 5.37 -11.57
CA GLY A 93 -0.96 6.51 -11.83
C GLY A 93 0.22 6.61 -10.88
N TYR A 94 0.37 5.70 -9.91
CA TYR A 94 1.51 5.70 -9.00
C TYR A 94 2.81 5.22 -9.66
N TYR A 95 2.72 4.29 -10.61
CA TYR A 95 3.88 3.72 -11.27
C TYR A 95 4.04 4.30 -12.67
N HIS A 96 5.29 4.57 -13.07
CA HIS A 96 5.67 5.04 -14.40
C HIS A 96 6.74 4.12 -14.99
N GLU A 97 6.60 3.77 -16.27
CA GLU A 97 7.56 2.90 -16.97
C GLU A 97 8.57 3.69 -17.81
N TYR A 98 9.79 3.14 -17.89
CA TYR A 98 10.90 3.67 -18.66
C TYR A 98 11.62 2.55 -19.37
N THR A 99 11.96 2.77 -20.63
CA THR A 99 12.70 1.83 -21.46
C THR A 99 14.17 1.85 -21.10
N VAL A 100 14.73 0.67 -20.84
CA VAL A 100 16.18 0.51 -20.78
C VAL A 100 16.66 0.04 -22.16
N PRO A 101 17.48 0.82 -22.87
CA PRO A 101 18.02 0.40 -24.17
C PRO A 101 18.78 -0.93 -24.07
N THR A 102 18.49 -1.86 -24.97
CA THR A 102 19.30 -3.06 -25.14
C THR A 102 20.28 -2.83 -26.29
N PRO A 103 21.61 -2.94 -26.06
CA PRO A 103 22.58 -2.77 -27.13
C PRO A 103 22.27 -3.65 -28.34
N ARG A 104 22.37 -3.07 -29.54
CA ARG A 104 22.12 -3.74 -30.83
C ARG A 104 20.68 -4.21 -31.08
N ALA A 105 19.74 -3.95 -30.16
CA ALA A 105 18.34 -4.23 -30.42
C ALA A 105 17.77 -3.20 -31.40
N ARG A 106 17.01 -3.67 -32.40
CA ARG A 106 16.26 -2.80 -33.33
C ARG A 106 14.93 -2.31 -32.76
N ASN A 107 14.49 -2.92 -31.65
CA ASN A 107 13.27 -2.60 -30.93
C ASN A 107 13.62 -2.10 -29.51
N ARG A 108 12.59 -1.74 -28.73
CA ARG A 108 12.74 -1.30 -27.33
C ARG A 108 13.33 -2.38 -26.40
N GLY A 109 13.53 -3.61 -26.85
CA GLY A 109 13.95 -4.72 -26.01
C GLY A 109 12.93 -5.11 -24.93
N ALA A 110 13.35 -6.00 -24.04
CA ALA A 110 12.54 -6.49 -22.90
C ALA A 110 12.82 -5.75 -21.58
N ARG A 111 13.89 -4.95 -21.52
CA ARG A 111 14.37 -4.34 -20.27
C ARG A 111 13.62 -3.05 -19.94
N ARG A 112 13.15 -2.93 -18.71
CA ARG A 112 12.34 -1.79 -18.26
C ARG A 112 12.70 -1.41 -16.83
N ILE A 113 12.56 -0.14 -16.53
CA ILE A 113 12.53 0.37 -15.16
C ILE A 113 11.13 0.89 -14.89
N VAL A 114 10.56 0.52 -13.74
CA VAL A 114 9.29 1.04 -13.26
C VAL A 114 9.54 1.77 -11.96
N CYS A 115 9.28 3.07 -11.92
CA CYS A 115 9.44 3.88 -10.71
C CYS A 115 8.08 4.22 -10.13
N GLY A 116 7.95 4.04 -8.82
CA GLY A 116 6.78 4.40 -8.06
C GLY A 116 6.91 5.77 -7.40
N GLY A 117 5.81 6.51 -7.34
CA GLY A 117 5.73 7.81 -6.67
C GLY A 117 5.73 8.98 -7.64
N PRO A 118 6.03 10.20 -7.13
CA PRO A 118 6.09 11.39 -7.98
C PRO A 118 7.11 11.23 -9.11
N PRO A 119 6.89 11.84 -10.28
CA PRO A 119 7.88 11.83 -11.36
C PRO A 119 9.25 12.32 -10.87
N ARG A 120 10.32 11.77 -11.45
CA ARG A 120 11.74 12.05 -11.13
C ARG A 120 12.28 11.45 -9.83
N ARG A 121 11.44 10.76 -9.05
CA ARG A 121 11.87 10.01 -7.88
C ARG A 121 12.48 8.67 -8.27
N THR A 122 13.64 8.35 -7.71
CA THR A 122 14.35 7.08 -7.95
C THR A 122 14.42 6.16 -6.73
N ASP A 123 13.84 6.56 -5.60
CA ASP A 123 13.86 5.82 -4.32
C ASP A 123 13.01 4.53 -4.32
N ASN A 124 12.04 4.44 -5.23
CA ASN A 124 11.12 3.31 -5.35
C ASN A 124 11.06 2.78 -6.79
N CYS A 125 12.23 2.50 -7.37
CA CYS A 125 12.33 1.93 -8.71
C CYS A 125 12.55 0.41 -8.68
N PHE A 126 12.00 -0.23 -9.71
CA PHE A 126 12.07 -1.67 -9.93
C PHE A 126 12.60 -1.92 -11.34
N TYR A 127 13.50 -2.88 -11.48
CA TYR A 127 14.08 -3.30 -12.75
C TYR A 127 13.46 -4.61 -13.20
N SER A 128 13.10 -4.69 -14.48
CA SER A 128 12.70 -5.93 -15.16
C SER A 128 13.59 -6.13 -16.37
N ASP A 129 14.15 -7.33 -16.52
CA ASP A 129 14.93 -7.77 -17.68
C ASP A 129 14.16 -8.71 -18.62
N ASP A 130 12.91 -9.03 -18.27
CA ASP A 130 12.12 -10.11 -18.85
C ASP A 130 10.72 -9.65 -19.31
N HIS A 131 10.58 -8.38 -19.68
CA HIS A 131 9.33 -7.81 -20.19
C HIS A 131 8.16 -7.90 -19.19
N TYR A 132 8.39 -7.38 -17.98
CA TYR A 132 7.43 -7.29 -16.87
C TYR A 132 7.06 -8.63 -16.21
N ASN A 133 7.68 -9.76 -16.57
CA ASN A 133 7.38 -11.05 -15.94
C ASN A 133 7.92 -11.13 -14.50
N SER A 134 9.02 -10.45 -14.20
CA SER A 134 9.57 -10.33 -12.86
C SER A 134 10.18 -8.95 -12.62
N PHE A 135 10.30 -8.61 -11.33
CA PHE A 135 10.84 -7.34 -10.89
C PHE A 135 11.90 -7.53 -9.82
N LYS A 136 12.97 -6.76 -9.90
CA LYS A 136 14.00 -6.63 -8.88
C LYS A 136 13.94 -5.23 -8.30
N ARG A 137 13.92 -5.09 -6.98
CA ARG A 137 13.90 -3.76 -6.35
C ARG A 137 15.28 -3.13 -6.43
N ILE A 138 15.38 -1.94 -6.99
CA ILE A 138 16.65 -1.22 -7.08
C ILE A 138 16.94 -0.57 -5.73
N VAL A 139 18.15 -0.76 -5.22
CA VAL A 139 18.67 -0.09 -4.02
C VAL A 139 19.96 0.66 -4.37
N GLU A 140 20.28 1.73 -3.66
CA GLU A 140 21.51 2.50 -3.90
C GLU A 140 22.76 1.67 -3.54
#